data_AF-A0A4U0U6V0-F1
#
_entry.id   AF-A0A4U0U6V0-F1
#
_cell.length_a   1.000
_cell.length_b   1.000
_cell.length_c   1.000
_cell.angle_alpha   90.00
_cell.angle_beta   90.00
_cell.angle_gamma   90.00
#
_symmetry.space_group_name_H-M   'P 1'
#
loop_
_entity.id
_entity.type
_entity.pdbx_description
1 polymer ?
#
loop_
_entity_poly.entity_id
_entity_poly.type
_entity_poly.pdbx_seq_one_letter_code
_entity_poly.pdbx_strand_id
1 'polypeptide(L)' 'FSDIKVEKVKEAIRKCQPSFYGFITAQELGQQRKRCIKISTGSKQFDAILQGGFQTCSISEVFGEY' A
#
# COMPACT_ATOMS: atom_id res chain seq x y z
N PHE A 1 17.96 18.57 -15.06
CA PHE A 1 18.52 17.21 -14.82
C PHE A 1 18.93 16.63 -16.16
N SER A 2 20.05 15.90 -16.27
CA SER A 2 20.42 15.19 -17.51
C SER A 2 19.98 13.74 -17.44
N ASP A 3 19.74 13.10 -18.58
CA ASP A 3 19.26 11.71 -18.64
C ASP A 3 20.21 10.73 -17.92
N ILE A 4 21.52 10.95 -18.04
CA ILE A 4 22.53 10.16 -17.31
C ILE A 4 22.33 10.26 -15.79
N LYS A 5 21.99 11.46 -15.28
CA LYS A 5 21.74 11.65 -13.84
C LYS A 5 20.44 10.95 -13.41
N VAL A 6 19.40 10.99 -14.25
CA VAL A 6 18.13 10.29 -13.99
C VAL A 6 18.34 8.77 -13.92
N GLU A 7 19.12 8.21 -14.85
CA GLU A 7 19.39 6.76 -14.85
C GLU A 7 20.19 6.31 -13.62
N LYS A 8 21.18 7.09 -13.18
CA LYS A 8 21.92 6.80 -11.94
C LYS A 8 21.00 6.78 -10.71
N VAL A 9 20.02 7.68 -10.64
CA VAL A 9 19.03 7.70 -9.56
C VAL A 9 18.15 6.45 -9.61
N LYS A 10 17.62 6.08 -10.78
CA LYS A 10 16.81 4.87 -10.93
C LYS A 10 17.59 3.60 -10.59
N GLU A 11 18.86 3.52 -10.97
CA GLU A 11 19.73 2.39 -10.65
C GLU A 11 19.95 2.27 -9.13
N ALA A 12 20.19 3.38 -8.43
CA ALA A 12 20.32 3.38 -6.98
C ALA A 12 19.03 2.89 -6.29
N ILE A 13 17.86 3.37 -6.73
CA ILE A 13 16.57 2.95 -6.18
C ILE A 13 16.33 1.44 -6.41
N ARG A 14 16.66 0.92 -7.60
CA ARG A 14 16.56 -0.53 -7.90
C ARG A 14 17.39 -1.39 -6.96
N LYS A 15 18.60 -0.93 -6.58
CA LYS A 15 19.47 -1.63 -5.63
C LYS A 15 18.94 -1.55 -4.19
N CYS A 16 18.35 -0.43 -3.80
CA CYS A 16 17.81 -0.24 -2.45
C CYS A 16 16.49 -0.97 -2.19
N GLN A 17 15.67 -1.19 -3.23
CA GLN A 17 14.40 -1.91 -3.09
C GLN A 17 14.24 -3.01 -4.14
N PRO A 18 14.99 -4.13 -4.04
CA PRO A 18 14.98 -5.19 -5.05
C PRO A 18 13.60 -5.81 -5.24
N SER A 19 12.84 -5.97 -4.15
CA SER A 19 11.49 -6.55 -4.15
C SER A 19 10.41 -5.64 -4.73
N PHE A 20 10.71 -4.37 -4.98
CA PHE A 20 9.79 -3.43 -5.62
C PHE A 20 9.90 -3.46 -7.16
N TYR A 21 10.98 -4.02 -7.69
CA TYR A 21 11.26 -4.11 -9.13
C TYR A 21 11.36 -5.57 -9.56
N GLY A 22 10.23 -6.22 -9.77
CA GLY A 22 10.19 -7.60 -10.27
C GLY A 22 8.88 -8.33 -10.00
N PHE A 23 8.83 -9.59 -10.42
CA PHE A 23 7.73 -10.49 -10.07
C PHE A 23 7.92 -11.02 -8.64
N ILE A 24 6.81 -11.16 -7.92
CA ILE A 24 6.77 -11.76 -6.58
C ILE A 24 5.66 -12.81 -6.53
N THR A 25 5.80 -13.77 -5.63
CA THR A 25 4.79 -14.79 -5.36
C THR A 25 3.62 -14.21 -4.55
N ALA A 26 2.47 -14.88 -4.60
CA ALA A 26 1.30 -14.51 -3.80
C ALA A 26 1.60 -14.55 -2.28
N GLN A 27 2.46 -15.47 -1.84
CA GLN A 27 2.86 -15.59 -0.44
C GLN A 27 3.69 -14.38 0.03
N GLU A 28 4.66 -13.94 -0.78
CA GLU A 28 5.47 -12.75 -0.48
C GLU A 28 4.60 -11.50 -0.46
N LEU A 29 3.68 -11.35 -1.42
CA LEU A 29 2.70 -10.26 -1.41
C LEU A 29 1.83 -10.29 -0.15
N GLY A 30 1.37 -11.48 0.28
CA GLY A 30 0.61 -11.66 1.52
C GLY A 30 1.39 -11.20 2.74
N GLN A 31 2.67 -11.54 2.84
CA GLN A 31 3.55 -11.08 3.91
C GLN A 31 3.75 -9.56 3.88
N GLN A 32 3.96 -8.99 2.69
CA GLN A 32 4.06 -7.55 2.51
C GLN A 32 2.79 -6.81 2.94
N ARG A 33 1.61 -7.35 2.64
CA ARG A 33 0.31 -6.74 2.97
C ARG A 33 0.00 -6.72 4.46
N LYS A 34 0.68 -7.52 5.29
CA LYS A 34 0.57 -7.43 6.76
C LYS A 34 0.96 -6.06 7.33
N ARG A 35 1.71 -5.25 6.57
CA ARG A 35 2.03 -3.85 6.92
C ARG A 35 0.85 -2.89 6.76
N CYS A 36 -0.22 -3.31 6.07
CA CYS A 36 -1.41 -2.47 5.93
C CYS A 36 -2.14 -2.41 7.27
N ILE A 37 -2.40 -1.19 7.74
CA ILE A 37 -3.08 -0.92 9.00
C ILE A 37 -4.55 -0.61 8.68
N LYS A 38 -5.45 -0.89 9.63
CA LYS A 38 -6.85 -0.47 9.57
C LYS A 38 -7.09 0.66 10.56
N ILE A 39 -7.65 1.77 10.07
CA ILE A 39 -7.96 2.97 10.84
C ILE A 39 -9.42 2.86 11.29
N SER A 40 -9.65 2.86 12.61
CA SER A 40 -10.99 2.81 13.19
C SER A 40 -11.83 3.99 12.71
N THR A 41 -13.11 3.73 12.49
CA THR A 41 -14.15 4.72 12.19
C THR A 41 -14.64 5.44 13.45
N GLY A 42 -14.25 4.99 14.64
CA GLY A 42 -14.79 5.46 15.93
C GLY A 42 -16.08 4.76 16.35
N SER A 43 -16.68 3.94 15.48
CA SER A 43 -17.87 3.12 15.78
C SER A 43 -17.53 1.64 15.73
N LYS A 44 -17.78 0.90 16.82
CA LYS A 44 -17.51 -0.55 16.88
C LYS A 44 -18.33 -1.33 15.85
N GLN A 45 -19.58 -0.94 15.64
CA GLN A 45 -20.47 -1.58 14.69
C GLN A 45 -19.98 -1.35 13.26
N PHE A 46 -19.55 -0.12 12.96
CA PHE A 46 -19.07 0.18 11.62
C PHE A 46 -17.71 -0.45 11.34
N ASP A 47 -16.81 -0.45 12.33
CA ASP A 47 -15.54 -1.17 12.24
C ASP A 47 -15.77 -2.67 12.01
N ALA A 48 -16.78 -3.29 12.62
CA ALA A 48 -17.09 -4.70 12.38
C ALA A 48 -17.47 -4.97 10.92
N ILE A 49 -18.27 -4.09 10.30
CA ILE A 49 -18.65 -4.17 8.88
C ILE A 49 -17.40 -4.04 7.99
N LEU A 50 -16.50 -3.12 8.31
CA LEU A 50 -15.23 -2.92 7.60
C LEU A 50 -14.12 -3.90 8.04
N GLN A 51 -14.44 -4.85 8.92
CA GLN A 51 -13.50 -5.82 9.48
C GLN A 51 -12.26 -5.17 10.16
N GLY A 52 -12.46 -4.06 10.86
CA GLY A 52 -11.45 -3.34 11.63
C GLY A 52 -11.26 -1.88 11.22
N GLY A 53 -12.00 -1.38 10.23
CA GLY A 53 -11.95 0.01 9.77
C GLY A 53 -11.31 0.19 8.38
N PHE A 54 -11.01 1.43 8.00
CA PHE A 54 -10.48 1.76 6.67
C PHE A 54 -9.01 1.32 6.52
N GLN A 55 -8.73 0.55 5.47
CA GLN A 55 -7.40 -0.01 5.25
C GLN A 55 -6.47 0.98 4.54
N THR A 56 -5.25 1.14 5.04
CA THR A 56 -4.17 1.88 4.36
C THR A 56 -3.74 1.19 3.07
N CYS A 57 -3.11 1.92 2.14
CA CYS A 57 -2.70 1.38 0.83
C CYS A 57 -3.89 0.86 0.00
N SER A 58 -5.08 1.40 0.24
CA SER A 58 -6.28 1.25 -0.58
C SER A 58 -7.03 2.57 -0.64
N ILE A 59 -7.81 2.75 -1.69
CA ILE A 59 -8.79 3.84 -1.78
C ILE A 59 -10.12 3.26 -1.31
N SER A 60 -10.76 3.94 -0.36
CA SER A 60 -12.09 3.60 0.13
C SER A 60 -13.00 4.80 -0.14
N GLU A 61 -14.11 4.56 -0.83
CA GLU A 61 -15.07 5.58 -1.21
C GLU A 61 -16.37 5.40 -0.43
N VAL A 62 -16.97 6.51 0.00
CA VAL A 62 -18.25 6.56 0.71
C VAL A 62 -19.13 7.55 -0.01
N PHE A 63 -20.33 7.13 -0.41
CA PHE A 63 -21.32 7.97 -1.06
C PHE A 63 -22.70 7.75 -0.43
N GLY A 64 -23.51 8.82 -0.37
CA GLY A 64 -24.84 8.80 0.22
C GLY A 64 -25.56 10.13 -0.02
N GLU A 65 -26.89 10.11 0.07
CA GLU A 65 -27.72 11.32 0.00
C GLU A 65 -27.74 11.96 1.40
N TYR A 66 -26.75 12.83 1.64
CA TYR A 66 -26.40 13.48 2.92
C TYR A 66 -25.94 12.53 4.03
#